data_AF-A0A2Z3X8M5-F1
#
_entry.id   AF-A0A2Z3X8M5-F1
#
_cell.length_a   1.000
_cell.length_b   1.000
_cell.length_c   1.000
_cell.angle_alpha   90.00
_cell.angle_beta   90.00
_cell.angle_gamma   90.00
#
_symmetry.space_group_name_H-M   'P 1'
#
loop_
_entity.id
_entity.type
_entity.pdbx_description
1 polymer ?
#
loop_
_entity_poly.entity_id
_entity_poly.type
_entity_poly.pdbx_seq_one_letter_code
_entity_poly.pdbx_strand_id
1 'polypeptide(L)'
;MRLTAKQITGLKVLLHLAGFLPLLWLFWAVQQGALGADPGKDIQHFTGITALKFLLATLLVSPLARYTKQPLLFRTRRLLGLWCFAWATLHLTSYALLELGIQNLGLLGRELVSRPWLTLGMTGWVILLLLTLTSTQAAQRKMGKRWQTLHNYVYLTAILLPVHYLWSVKVLSPSPIIYASCFIVLLVFRYKKWLRKSGYKGVFMKSE
;
A
#
# COMPACT_ATOMS: atom_id res chain seq x y z
N MET A 1 1.80 15.67 -24.80
CA MET A 1 0.98 16.71 -24.10
C MET A 1 1.11 16.55 -22.59
N ARG A 2 1.23 17.64 -21.82
CA ARG A 2 1.22 17.58 -20.34
C ARG A 2 -0.22 17.58 -19.83
N LEU A 3 -0.49 16.82 -18.77
CA LEU A 3 -1.79 16.79 -18.10
C LEU A 3 -2.11 18.16 -17.54
N THR A 4 -3.37 18.57 -17.64
CA THR A 4 -3.89 19.81 -17.07
C THR A 4 -4.42 19.59 -15.65
N ALA A 5 -4.64 20.67 -14.90
CA ALA A 5 -5.22 20.59 -13.57
C ALA A 5 -6.62 19.96 -13.57
N LYS A 6 -7.45 20.28 -14.59
CA LYS A 6 -8.80 19.69 -14.76
C LYS A 6 -8.73 18.17 -14.94
N GLN A 7 -7.81 17.69 -15.78
CA GLN A 7 -7.60 16.25 -16.01
C GLN A 7 -7.15 15.52 -14.73
N ILE A 8 -6.32 16.16 -13.90
CA ILE A 8 -5.90 15.59 -12.62
C ILE A 8 -7.05 15.55 -11.61
N THR A 9 -7.94 16.53 -11.60
CA THR A 9 -9.16 16.49 -10.79
C THR A 9 -10.07 15.34 -11.24
N GLY A 10 -10.29 15.17 -12.55
CA GLY A 10 -11.02 14.02 -13.09
C GLY A 10 -10.39 12.68 -12.69
N LEU A 11 -9.06 12.57 -12.79
CA LEU A 11 -8.34 11.38 -12.35
C LEU A 11 -8.52 11.11 -10.85
N LYS A 12 -8.53 12.14 -9.99
CA LYS A 12 -8.81 11.95 -8.56
C LYS A 12 -10.21 11.42 -8.30
N VAL A 13 -11.22 11.91 -9.04
CA VAL A 13 -12.59 11.39 -8.95
C VAL A 13 -12.61 9.90 -9.32
N LEU A 14 -11.98 9.52 -10.44
CA LEU A 14 -11.86 8.11 -10.83
C LEU A 14 -11.16 7.26 -9.77
N LEU A 15 -10.10 7.78 -9.13
CA LEU A 15 -9.41 7.06 -8.06
C LEU A 15 -10.26 6.93 -6.78
N HIS A 16 -11.11 7.91 -6.47
CA HIS A 16 -12.10 7.77 -5.39
C HIS A 16 -13.15 6.71 -5.72
N LEU A 17 -13.66 6.69 -6.96
CA LEU A 17 -14.58 5.64 -7.42
C LEU A 17 -13.91 4.26 -7.37
N ALA A 18 -12.65 4.15 -7.83
CA ALA A 18 -11.89 2.91 -7.75
C ALA A 18 -11.65 2.44 -6.31
N GLY A 19 -11.60 3.37 -5.34
CA GLY A 19 -11.52 3.05 -3.91
C GLY A 19 -12.85 2.63 -3.29
N PHE A 20 -13.96 3.22 -3.75
CA PHE A 20 -15.28 3.06 -3.15
C PHE A 20 -16.14 1.96 -3.79
N LEU A 21 -16.14 1.84 -5.13
CA LEU A 21 -16.95 0.84 -5.84
C LEU A 21 -16.66 -0.61 -5.41
N PRO A 22 -15.40 -1.04 -5.16
CA PRO A 22 -15.15 -2.39 -4.66
C PRO A 22 -15.79 -2.66 -3.29
N LEU A 23 -15.98 -1.63 -2.46
CA LEU A 23 -16.67 -1.75 -1.18
C LEU A 23 -18.17 -1.97 -1.37
N LEU A 24 -18.79 -1.23 -2.30
CA LEU A 24 -20.20 -1.45 -2.66
C LEU A 24 -20.42 -2.84 -3.24
N TRP A 25 -19.52 -3.28 -4.12
CA TRP A 25 -19.58 -4.63 -4.69
C TRP A 25 -19.45 -5.70 -3.60
N LEU A 26 -18.53 -5.52 -2.64
CA LEU A 26 -18.35 -6.47 -1.54
C LEU A 26 -19.62 -6.59 -0.69
N PHE A 27 -20.26 -5.46 -0.36
CA PHE A 27 -21.52 -5.47 0.39
C PHE A 27 -22.62 -6.20 -0.39
N TRP A 28 -22.77 -5.91 -1.67
CA TRP A 28 -23.73 -6.60 -2.53
C TRP A 28 -23.43 -8.11 -2.62
N ALA A 29 -22.17 -8.51 -2.79
CA ALA A 29 -21.77 -9.91 -2.87
C ALA A 29 -22.08 -10.69 -1.59
N VAL A 30 -21.90 -10.06 -0.42
CA VAL A 30 -22.29 -10.65 0.88
C VAL A 30 -23.80 -10.85 0.94
N GLN A 31 -24.60 -9.83 0.57
CA GLN A 31 -26.06 -9.90 0.64
C GLN A 31 -26.65 -10.96 -0.31
N GLN A 32 -26.02 -11.18 -1.46
CA GLN A 32 -26.46 -12.16 -2.44
C GLN A 32 -25.95 -13.58 -2.18
N GLY A 33 -25.18 -13.81 -1.11
CA GLY A 33 -24.53 -15.09 -0.86
C GLY A 33 -23.57 -15.49 -2.00
N ALA A 34 -23.01 -14.51 -2.70
CA ALA A 34 -22.14 -14.73 -3.88
C ALA A 34 -20.67 -15.00 -3.51
N LEU A 35 -20.37 -15.09 -2.21
CA LEU A 35 -19.06 -15.49 -1.70
C LEU A 35 -18.98 -17.02 -1.60
N GLY A 36 -17.77 -17.55 -1.51
CA GLY A 36 -17.50 -18.97 -1.42
C GLY A 36 -17.94 -19.59 -0.08
N ALA A 37 -17.53 -20.84 0.12
CA ALA A 37 -17.92 -21.63 1.29
C ALA A 37 -17.50 -21.01 2.64
N ASP A 38 -16.48 -20.15 2.65
CA ASP A 38 -16.05 -19.37 3.81
C ASP A 38 -16.04 -17.87 3.47
N PRO A 39 -17.19 -17.19 3.64
CA PRO A 39 -17.33 -15.76 3.32
C PRO A 39 -16.35 -14.88 4.11
N GLY A 40 -16.01 -15.27 5.34
CA GLY A 40 -15.07 -14.52 6.19
C GLY A 40 -13.69 -14.45 5.56
N LYS A 41 -13.18 -15.59 5.09
CA LYS A 41 -11.89 -15.66 4.38
C LYS A 41 -11.91 -14.92 3.05
N ASP A 42 -13.01 -14.99 2.30
CA ASP A 42 -13.13 -14.27 1.03
C ASP A 42 -13.11 -12.75 1.22
N ILE A 43 -13.81 -12.23 2.24
CA ILE A 43 -13.77 -10.82 2.62
C ILE A 43 -12.35 -10.41 3.03
N GLN A 44 -11.67 -11.22 3.85
CA GLN A 44 -10.30 -10.95 4.29
C GLN A 44 -9.32 -10.92 3.11
N HIS A 45 -9.39 -11.90 2.20
CA HIS A 45 -8.55 -11.91 0.99
C HIS A 45 -8.84 -10.73 0.07
N PHE A 46 -10.12 -10.42 -0.18
CA PHE A 46 -10.51 -9.32 -1.05
C PHE A 46 -10.03 -7.96 -0.52
N THR A 47 -10.25 -7.68 0.77
CA THR A 47 -9.80 -6.43 1.42
C THR A 47 -8.28 -6.30 1.42
N GLY A 48 -7.56 -7.38 1.73
CA GLY A 48 -6.09 -7.41 1.74
C GLY A 48 -5.47 -7.21 0.36
N ILE A 49 -5.98 -7.90 -0.66
CA ILE A 49 -5.53 -7.73 -2.05
C ILE A 49 -5.83 -6.31 -2.55
N THR A 50 -6.99 -5.75 -2.20
CA THR A 50 -7.35 -4.38 -2.58
C THR A 50 -6.41 -3.36 -1.95
N ALA A 51 -6.03 -3.52 -0.68
CA ALA A 51 -4.99 -2.71 -0.04
C ALA A 51 -3.64 -2.80 -0.77
N LEU A 52 -3.20 -4.02 -1.15
CA LEU A 52 -1.98 -4.23 -1.93
C LEU A 52 -2.03 -3.54 -3.31
N LYS A 53 -3.17 -3.58 -4.00
CA LYS A 53 -3.36 -2.85 -5.28
C LYS A 53 -3.14 -1.35 -5.10
N PHE A 54 -3.70 -0.75 -4.05
CA PHE A 54 -3.51 0.68 -3.77
C PHE A 54 -2.08 1.02 -3.35
N LEU A 55 -1.41 0.16 -2.58
CA LEU A 55 0.01 0.34 -2.25
C LEU A 55 0.87 0.31 -3.51
N LEU A 56 0.65 -0.69 -4.37
CA LEU A 56 1.35 -0.83 -5.64
C LEU A 56 1.14 0.39 -6.54
N ALA A 57 -0.12 0.84 -6.68
CA ALA A 57 -0.48 2.05 -7.41
C ALA A 57 0.25 3.29 -6.86
N THR A 58 0.30 3.44 -5.52
CA THR A 58 0.99 4.56 -4.86
C THR A 58 2.48 4.62 -5.19
N LEU A 59 3.14 3.46 -5.27
CA LEU A 59 4.55 3.35 -5.63
C LEU A 59 4.78 3.58 -7.13
N LEU A 60 3.86 3.11 -7.99
CA LEU A 60 3.86 3.26 -9.44
C LEU A 60 3.73 4.71 -9.93
N VAL A 61 3.07 5.60 -9.18
CA VAL A 61 2.97 7.01 -9.58
C VAL A 61 4.34 7.64 -9.80
N SER A 62 5.35 7.28 -9.01
CA SER A 62 6.68 7.90 -9.13
C SER A 62 7.44 7.55 -10.42
N PRO A 63 7.57 6.28 -10.83
CA PRO A 63 8.13 5.96 -12.14
C PRO A 63 7.23 6.51 -13.25
N LEU A 64 5.91 6.33 -13.17
CA LEU A 64 4.98 6.77 -14.21
C LEU A 64 5.09 8.28 -14.49
N ALA A 65 5.02 9.12 -13.45
CA ALA A 65 5.17 10.57 -13.56
C ALA A 65 6.50 11.01 -14.19
N ARG A 66 7.57 10.21 -14.00
CA ARG A 66 8.90 10.54 -14.51
C ARG A 66 9.07 10.10 -15.97
N TYR A 67 8.70 8.87 -16.31
CA TYR A 67 8.80 8.38 -17.69
C TYR A 67 7.87 9.13 -18.64
N THR A 68 6.64 9.43 -18.20
CA THR A 68 5.68 10.19 -19.01
C THR A 68 5.90 11.71 -18.96
N LYS A 69 6.88 12.19 -18.17
CA LYS A 69 7.17 13.61 -17.94
C LYS A 69 5.94 14.40 -17.44
N GLN A 70 5.14 13.78 -16.55
CA GLN A 70 3.89 14.31 -15.98
C GLN A 70 4.03 14.59 -14.47
N PRO A 71 4.63 15.71 -14.04
CA PRO A 71 4.82 15.99 -12.61
C PRO A 71 3.51 16.16 -11.84
N LEU A 72 2.41 16.54 -12.49
CA LEU A 72 1.13 16.70 -11.80
C LEU A 72 0.55 15.38 -11.29
N LEU A 73 0.97 14.22 -11.83
CA LEU A 73 0.57 12.91 -11.31
C LEU A 73 1.02 12.71 -9.85
N PHE A 74 2.08 13.38 -9.38
CA PHE A 74 2.48 13.29 -7.98
C PHE A 74 1.37 13.73 -7.00
N ARG A 75 0.42 14.57 -7.45
CA ARG A 75 -0.72 15.03 -6.64
C ARG A 75 -1.73 13.93 -6.31
N THR A 76 -1.69 12.77 -6.99
CA THR A 76 -2.59 11.64 -6.70
C THR A 76 -2.01 10.66 -5.66
N ARG A 77 -0.72 10.77 -5.31
CA ARG A 77 -0.06 9.82 -4.40
C ARG A 77 -0.67 9.80 -3.01
N ARG A 78 -0.98 10.97 -2.45
CA ARG A 78 -1.63 11.06 -1.15
C ARG A 78 -2.98 10.36 -1.16
N LEU A 79 -3.78 10.58 -2.20
CA LEU A 79 -5.10 9.95 -2.35
C LEU A 79 -5.00 8.42 -2.38
N LEU A 80 -4.10 7.87 -3.20
CA LEU A 80 -3.88 6.43 -3.29
C LEU A 80 -3.39 5.84 -1.96
N GLY A 81 -2.50 6.55 -1.26
CA GLY A 81 -2.02 6.13 0.06
C GLY A 81 -3.10 6.10 1.13
N LEU A 82 -4.03 7.07 1.11
CA LEU A 82 -5.18 7.08 2.02
C LEU A 82 -6.13 5.92 1.75
N TRP A 83 -6.43 5.62 0.48
CA TRP A 83 -7.23 4.44 0.12
C TRP A 83 -6.52 3.14 0.49
N CYS A 84 -5.19 3.05 0.30
CA CYS A 84 -4.40 1.92 0.77
C CYS A 84 -4.59 1.69 2.26
N PHE A 85 -4.51 2.73 3.08
CA PHE A 85 -4.68 2.61 4.52
C PHE A 85 -6.14 2.29 4.92
N ALA A 86 -7.12 2.89 4.24
CA ALA A 86 -8.54 2.57 4.47
C ALA A 86 -8.82 1.08 4.22
N TRP A 87 -8.38 0.54 3.09
CA TRP A 87 -8.53 -0.88 2.77
C TRP A 87 -7.70 -1.80 3.68
N ALA A 88 -6.50 -1.38 4.09
CA ALA A 88 -5.70 -2.12 5.08
C ALA A 88 -6.38 -2.16 6.45
N THR A 89 -7.09 -1.10 6.82
CA THR A 89 -7.87 -1.04 8.07
C THR A 89 -9.11 -1.93 7.97
N LEU A 90 -9.83 -1.90 6.84
CA LEU A 90 -10.92 -2.85 6.59
C LEU A 90 -10.43 -4.30 6.66
N HIS A 91 -9.24 -4.59 6.13
CA HIS A 91 -8.63 -5.92 6.22
C HIS A 91 -8.37 -6.33 7.68
N LEU A 92 -7.70 -5.48 8.47
CA LEU A 92 -7.45 -5.72 9.89
C LEU A 92 -8.76 -5.90 10.68
N THR A 93 -9.74 -5.03 10.45
CA THR A 93 -11.05 -5.10 11.09
C THR A 93 -11.80 -6.37 10.68
N SER A 94 -11.72 -6.79 9.42
CA SER A 94 -12.35 -8.04 8.96
C SER A 94 -11.74 -9.26 9.64
N TYR A 95 -10.42 -9.31 9.83
CA TYR A 95 -9.78 -10.36 10.63
C TYR A 95 -10.25 -10.32 12.09
N ALA A 96 -10.23 -9.13 12.71
CA ALA A 96 -10.61 -8.98 14.11
C ALA A 96 -12.07 -9.37 14.38
N LEU A 97 -12.99 -9.03 13.48
CA LEU A 97 -14.42 -9.27 13.67
C LEU A 97 -14.88 -10.63 13.15
N LEU A 98 -14.35 -11.09 12.01
CA LEU A 98 -14.84 -12.31 11.35
C LEU A 98 -14.01 -13.55 11.71
N GLU A 99 -12.70 -13.42 11.93
CA GLU A 99 -11.84 -14.55 12.32
C GLU A 99 -11.83 -14.76 13.83
N LEU A 100 -11.56 -13.70 14.60
CA LEU A 100 -11.52 -13.79 16.07
C LEU A 100 -12.93 -13.76 16.67
N GLY A 101 -13.80 -12.90 16.14
CA GLY A 101 -15.10 -12.60 16.73
C GLY A 101 -15.03 -11.54 17.84
N ILE A 102 -16.11 -10.80 18.01
CA ILE A 102 -16.20 -9.66 18.96
C ILE A 102 -15.85 -10.08 20.40
N GLN A 103 -16.22 -11.30 20.79
CA GLN A 103 -16.00 -11.82 22.15
C GLN A 103 -14.51 -12.14 22.43
N ASN A 104 -13.70 -12.36 21.39
CA ASN A 104 -12.31 -12.80 21.52
C ASN A 104 -11.29 -11.73 21.12
N LEU A 105 -11.71 -10.46 20.98
CA LEU A 105 -10.81 -9.37 20.58
C LEU A 105 -9.61 -9.21 21.53
N GLY A 106 -9.77 -9.56 22.80
CA GLY A 106 -8.67 -9.59 23.77
C GLY A 106 -7.53 -10.56 23.43
N LEU A 107 -7.80 -11.57 22.60
CA LEU A 107 -6.80 -12.55 22.16
C LEU A 107 -5.94 -12.05 20.99
N LEU A 108 -6.29 -10.92 20.37
CA LEU A 108 -5.62 -10.39 19.18
C LEU A 108 -4.11 -10.25 19.40
N GLY A 109 -3.69 -9.70 20.55
CA GLY A 109 -2.27 -9.55 20.88
C GLY A 109 -1.53 -10.88 20.95
N ARG A 110 -2.16 -11.93 21.52
CA ARG A 110 -1.56 -13.27 21.60
C ARG A 110 -1.42 -13.91 20.22
N GLU A 111 -2.47 -13.85 19.41
CA GLU A 111 -2.48 -14.40 18.05
C GLU A 111 -1.44 -13.73 17.15
N LEU A 112 -1.25 -12.41 17.28
CA LEU A 112 -0.22 -11.67 16.55
C LEU A 112 1.18 -12.24 16.81
N VAL A 113 1.52 -12.48 18.08
CA VAL A 113 2.84 -13.02 18.47
C VAL A 113 2.99 -14.48 18.08
N SER A 114 1.93 -15.28 18.22
CA SER A 114 1.95 -16.70 17.90
C SER A 114 2.04 -17.00 16.40
N ARG A 115 1.65 -16.06 15.53
CA ARG A 115 1.63 -16.24 14.06
C ARG A 115 2.52 -15.21 13.37
N PRO A 116 3.74 -15.59 12.93
CA PRO A 116 4.71 -14.65 12.36
C PRO A 116 4.17 -13.82 11.19
N TRP A 117 3.36 -14.43 10.31
CA TRP A 117 2.76 -13.70 9.18
C TRP A 117 1.81 -12.58 9.64
N LEU A 118 1.05 -12.77 10.73
CA LEU A 118 0.18 -11.72 11.29
C LEU A 118 1.00 -10.56 11.85
N THR A 119 2.14 -10.84 12.49
CA THR A 119 3.07 -9.79 12.93
C THR A 119 3.59 -8.95 11.76
N LEU A 120 3.90 -9.56 10.61
CA LEU A 120 4.31 -8.81 9.40
C LEU A 120 3.19 -7.87 8.92
N GLY A 121 1.95 -8.37 8.88
CA GLY A 121 0.76 -7.60 8.52
C GLY A 121 0.54 -6.41 9.46
N MET A 122 0.56 -6.66 10.78
CA MET A 122 0.39 -5.60 11.79
C MET A 122 1.50 -4.56 11.74
N THR A 123 2.76 -4.99 11.58
CA THR A 123 3.91 -4.07 11.43
C THR A 123 3.71 -3.17 10.21
N GLY A 124 3.30 -3.75 9.08
CA GLY A 124 2.98 -2.99 7.88
C GLY A 124 1.82 -2.00 8.10
N TRP A 125 0.77 -2.42 8.80
CA TRP A 125 -0.37 -1.57 9.15
C TRP A 125 0.02 -0.38 10.04
N VAL A 126 0.84 -0.61 11.07
CA VAL A 126 1.35 0.46 11.96
C VAL A 126 2.17 1.48 11.17
N ILE A 127 3.03 1.03 10.25
CA ILE A 127 3.77 1.94 9.38
C ILE A 127 2.79 2.76 8.53
N LEU A 128 1.82 2.12 7.86
CA LEU A 128 0.83 2.82 7.04
C LEU A 128 -0.01 3.83 7.85
N LEU A 129 -0.34 3.52 9.11
CA LEU A 129 -1.01 4.44 10.03
C LEU A 129 -0.15 5.69 10.24
N LEU A 130 1.13 5.53 10.61
CA LEU A 130 2.05 6.66 10.82
C LEU A 130 2.20 7.51 9.56
N LEU A 131 2.32 6.88 8.38
CA LEU A 131 2.37 7.59 7.09
C LEU A 131 1.08 8.38 6.84
N THR A 132 -0.07 7.80 7.16
CA THR A 132 -1.38 8.43 6.97
C THR A 132 -1.56 9.65 7.89
N LEU A 133 -1.27 9.50 9.18
CA LEU A 133 -1.34 10.58 10.17
C LEU A 133 -0.41 11.75 9.82
N THR A 134 0.76 11.44 9.23
CA THR A 134 1.75 12.45 8.83
C THR A 134 1.60 12.91 7.37
N SER A 135 0.50 12.55 6.70
CA SER A 135 0.25 12.92 5.29
C SER A 135 -0.29 14.35 5.10
N THR A 136 -0.60 15.08 6.17
CA THR A 136 -1.13 16.45 6.11
C THR A 136 -0.02 17.47 5.84
N GLN A 137 -0.37 18.61 5.22
CA GLN A 137 0.61 19.67 4.97
C GLN A 137 1.19 20.24 6.28
N ALA A 138 0.36 20.33 7.33
CA ALA A 138 0.80 20.79 8.64
C ALA A 138 1.87 19.86 9.24
N ALA A 139 1.63 18.55 9.23
CA ALA A 139 2.60 17.56 9.72
C ALA A 139 3.90 17.58 8.90
N GLN A 140 3.81 17.66 7.57
CA GLN A 140 4.96 17.75 6.69
C GLN A 140 5.83 18.99 7.00
N ARG A 141 5.21 20.16 7.19
CA ARG A 141 5.93 21.40 7.54
C ARG A 141 6.56 21.31 8.93
N LYS A 142 5.84 20.77 9.93
CA LYS A 142 6.33 20.64 11.31
C LYS A 142 7.52 19.67 11.43
N MET A 143 7.54 18.58 10.67
CA MET A 143 8.58 17.55 10.76
C MET A 143 9.83 17.84 9.91
N GLY A 144 9.71 18.68 8.87
CA GLY A 144 10.82 19.02 7.97
C GLY A 144 11.49 17.78 7.37
N LYS A 145 12.81 17.66 7.52
CA LYS A 145 13.60 16.55 6.94
C LYS A 145 13.18 15.16 7.47
N ARG A 146 12.75 15.07 8.73
CA ARG A 146 12.32 13.80 9.36
C ARG A 146 11.08 13.21 8.70
N TRP A 147 10.24 14.05 8.08
CA TRP A 147 9.06 13.59 7.33
C TRP A 147 9.42 12.64 6.20
N GLN A 148 10.48 12.96 5.44
CA GLN A 148 10.92 12.13 4.32
C GLN A 148 11.53 10.81 4.82
N THR A 149 12.26 10.84 5.94
CA THR A 149 12.77 9.62 6.58
C THR A 149 11.63 8.69 6.96
N LEU A 150 10.60 9.21 7.64
CA LEU A 150 9.41 8.43 7.98
C LEU A 150 8.70 7.89 6.72
N HIS A 151 8.50 8.74 5.70
CA HIS A 151 7.84 8.33 4.47
C HIS A 151 8.64 7.35 3.60
N ASN A 152 9.94 7.17 3.85
CA ASN A 152 10.72 6.12 3.21
C ASN A 152 10.40 4.72 3.77
N TYR A 153 9.79 4.60 4.95
CA TYR A 153 9.32 3.31 5.46
C TYR A 153 8.21 2.67 4.61
N VAL A 154 7.63 3.41 3.64
CA VAL A 154 6.77 2.81 2.62
C VAL A 154 7.48 1.69 1.84
N TYR A 155 8.81 1.75 1.65
CA TYR A 155 9.52 0.64 0.99
C TYR A 155 9.63 -0.58 1.89
N LEU A 156 9.70 -0.39 3.21
CA LEU A 156 9.61 -1.52 4.14
C LEU A 156 8.22 -2.17 4.04
N THR A 157 7.13 -1.39 3.99
CA THR A 157 5.79 -1.95 3.78
C THR A 157 5.65 -2.67 2.43
N ALA A 158 6.34 -2.20 1.40
CA ALA A 158 6.39 -2.81 0.07
C ALA A 158 7.11 -4.17 0.04
N ILE A 159 7.83 -4.53 1.11
CA ILE A 159 8.45 -5.84 1.30
C ILE A 159 7.61 -6.68 2.26
N LEU A 160 7.24 -6.12 3.42
CA LEU A 160 6.52 -6.83 4.46
C LEU A 160 5.16 -7.35 4.00
N LEU A 161 4.38 -6.53 3.28
CA LEU A 161 2.99 -6.89 2.94
C LEU A 161 2.89 -7.97 1.85
N PRO A 162 3.73 -7.99 0.80
CA PRO A 162 3.77 -9.13 -0.12
C PRO A 162 4.25 -10.42 0.55
N VAL A 163 5.24 -10.36 1.46
CA VAL A 163 5.69 -11.53 2.22
C VAL A 163 4.59 -12.03 3.15
N HIS A 164 3.89 -11.13 3.84
CA HIS A 164 2.69 -11.46 4.62
C HIS A 164 1.66 -12.20 3.77
N TYR A 165 1.37 -11.73 2.56
CA TYR A 165 0.40 -12.39 1.68
C TYR A 165 0.88 -13.78 1.22
N LEU A 166 2.13 -13.91 0.78
CA LEU A 166 2.72 -15.20 0.39
C LEU A 166 2.67 -16.24 1.52
N TRP A 167 2.90 -15.82 2.76
CA TRP A 167 2.91 -16.72 3.91
C TRP A 167 1.50 -17.00 4.45
N SER A 168 0.55 -16.10 4.21
CA SER A 168 -0.84 -16.28 4.67
C SER A 168 -1.61 -17.37 3.92
N VAL A 169 -1.24 -17.67 2.67
CA VAL A 169 -1.95 -18.64 1.84
C VAL A 169 -1.49 -20.06 2.11
N LYS A 170 -2.44 -20.99 2.21
CA LYS A 170 -2.14 -22.44 2.38
C LYS A 170 -1.63 -23.09 1.10
N VAL A 171 -2.09 -22.60 -0.05
CA VAL A 171 -1.71 -23.10 -1.38
C VAL A 171 -1.15 -21.94 -2.18
N LEU A 172 0.03 -22.14 -2.76
CA LEU A 172 0.69 -21.13 -3.57
C LEU A 172 -0.05 -20.98 -4.91
N SER A 173 -0.95 -20.00 -4.98
CA SER A 173 -1.62 -19.62 -6.23
C SER A 173 -0.79 -18.58 -6.99
N PRO A 174 -1.07 -18.35 -8.29
CA PRO A 174 -0.35 -17.34 -9.07
C PRO A 174 -0.47 -15.92 -8.50
N SER A 175 -1.59 -15.58 -7.87
CA SER A 175 -1.89 -14.21 -7.39
C SER A 175 -0.84 -13.66 -6.40
N PRO A 176 -0.52 -14.31 -5.27
CA PRO A 176 0.56 -13.89 -4.36
C PRO A 176 1.91 -13.71 -5.06
N ILE A 177 2.27 -14.61 -5.98
CA ILE A 177 3.55 -14.57 -6.69
C ILE A 177 3.60 -13.34 -7.60
N ILE A 178 2.53 -13.08 -8.37
CA ILE A 178 2.45 -11.93 -9.27
C ILE A 178 2.62 -10.63 -8.47
N TYR A 179 1.92 -10.46 -7.35
CA TYR A 179 2.08 -9.26 -6.52
C TYR A 179 3.50 -9.13 -5.98
N ALA A 180 4.07 -10.20 -5.42
CA ALA A 180 5.44 -10.18 -4.92
C ALA A 180 6.45 -9.80 -6.02
N SER A 181 6.34 -10.39 -7.21
CA SER A 181 7.17 -10.05 -8.37
C SER A 181 7.02 -8.58 -8.77
N CYS A 182 5.79 -8.04 -8.83
CA CYS A 182 5.57 -6.62 -9.13
C CYS A 182 6.26 -5.69 -8.12
N PHE A 183 6.18 -6.01 -6.82
CA PHE A 183 6.85 -5.22 -5.78
C PHE A 183 8.38 -5.31 -5.88
N ILE A 184 8.94 -6.50 -6.11
CA ILE A 184 10.38 -6.70 -6.32
C ILE A 184 10.87 -5.85 -7.50
N VAL A 185 10.19 -5.93 -8.64
CA VAL A 185 10.53 -5.16 -9.85
C VAL A 185 10.54 -3.66 -9.54
N LEU A 186 9.51 -3.15 -8.87
CA LEU A 186 9.44 -1.72 -8.50
C LEU A 186 10.54 -1.29 -7.54
N LEU A 187 10.87 -2.12 -6.55
CA LEU A 187 11.94 -1.83 -5.59
C LEU A 187 13.31 -1.84 -6.26
N VAL A 188 13.60 -2.81 -7.14
CA VAL A 188 14.85 -2.88 -7.91
C VAL A 188 15.01 -1.66 -8.82
N PHE A 189 13.97 -1.28 -9.56
CA PHE A 189 13.98 -0.07 -10.38
C PHE A 189 14.28 1.19 -9.56
N ARG A 190 13.88 1.22 -8.29
CA ARG A 190 14.08 2.36 -7.41
C ARG A 190 15.47 2.38 -6.78
N TYR A 191 16.01 1.22 -6.42
CA TYR A 191 17.34 1.07 -5.84
C TYR A 191 18.45 1.45 -6.84
N LYS A 192 18.38 0.96 -8.10
CA LYS A 192 19.34 1.32 -9.16
C LYS A 192 19.45 2.83 -9.38
N LYS A 193 18.35 3.56 -9.18
CA LYS A 193 18.32 5.03 -9.30
C LYS A 193 19.03 5.74 -8.14
N TRP A 194 18.95 5.21 -6.92
CA TRP A 194 19.66 5.78 -5.77
C TRP A 194 21.17 5.68 -5.99
N LEU A 195 21.64 4.53 -6.47
CA LEU A 195 23.05 4.32 -6.84
C LEU A 195 23.50 5.28 -7.97
N ARG A 196 22.68 5.46 -9.02
CA ARG A 196 23.01 6.36 -10.14
C ARG A 196 23.09 7.85 -9.75
N LYS A 197 22.43 8.27 -8.68
CA LYS A 197 22.53 9.65 -8.15
C LYS A 197 23.75 9.84 -7.25
N SER A 198 24.27 8.79 -6.62
CA SER A 198 25.49 8.86 -5.81
C SER A 198 26.77 8.79 -6.64
N GLY A 199 26.74 8.26 -7.86
CA GLY A 199 27.90 8.15 -8.76
C GLY A 199 28.31 9.44 -9.51
N TYR A 200 27.64 10.58 -9.28
CA TYR A 200 27.93 11.86 -9.95
C TYR A 200 28.63 12.88 -9.03
N LYS A 201 29.33 12.42 -7.99
CA LYS A 201 30.07 13.26 -7.03
C LYS A 201 31.60 13.14 -7.11
N GLY A 202 32.18 12.58 -8.17
CA GLY A 202 33.61 12.28 -8.20
C GLY A 202 34.33 12.38 -9.55
N VAL A 203 33.93 13.28 -10.47
CA VAL A 203 34.63 13.44 -11.77
C VAL A 203 35.08 14.89 -12.05
N PHE A 204 35.02 15.81 -11.07
CA PHE A 204 35.61 17.15 -11.21
C PHE A 204 36.43 17.55 -9.98
N MET A 205 37.49 16.77 -9.70
CA MET A 205 38.71 17.29 -9.07
C MET A 205 39.88 16.88 -9.96
N LYS A 206 40.07 17.63 -11.04
CA LYS A 206 41.30 17.64 -11.84
C LYS A 206 41.56 19.09 -12.22
N SER A 207 42.63 19.65 -11.66
CA SER A 207 43.33 20.92 -11.91
C SER A 207 43.69 21.49 -10.53
N GLU A 208 44.94 21.67 -10.10
CA GLU A 208 46.29 21.65 -10.68
C GLU A 208 47.25 21.36 -9.52
#